data_AF-A0A2V8P0A0-F1
#
_entry.id   AF-A0A2V8P0A0-F1
#
_cell.length_a   1.000
_cell.length_b   1.000
_cell.length_c   1.000
_cell.angle_alpha   90.00
_cell.angle_beta   90.00
_cell.angle_gamma   90.00
#
_symmetry.space_group_name_H-M   'P 1'
#
loop_
_entity.id
_entity.type
_entity.pdbx_description
1 polymer ?
#
loop_
_entity_poly.entity_id
_entity_poly.type
_entity_poly.pdbx_seq_one_letter_code
_entity_poly.pdbx_strand_id
1 'polypeptide(L)' 'MSDISGTSALIPDIDRRKALPIIRALGKSGVRVLGLSSHRAPMGWFSKYCAKTFRCPDYRDEPDAFLEYLSDV' A
#
# COMPACT_ATOMS: atom_id res chain seq x y z
N MET A 1 21.11 15.39 -3.33
CA MET A 1 20.57 14.10 -3.81
C MET A 1 19.51 13.68 -2.81
N SER A 2 18.21 13.75 -3.04
CA SER A 2 17.35 14.03 -4.19
C SER A 2 16.06 14.62 -3.60
N ASP A 3 15.54 15.71 -4.16
CA ASP A 3 14.24 16.24 -3.77
C ASP A 3 13.16 15.18 -4.00
N ILE A 4 12.50 14.73 -2.94
CA ILE A 4 11.28 13.93 -3.06
C ILE A 4 10.18 14.88 -3.54
N SER A 5 10.06 15.05 -4.85
CA SER A 5 8.95 15.80 -5.46
C SER A 5 7.66 14.98 -5.32
N GLY A 6 6.93 15.24 -4.23
CA GLY A 6 5.71 14.56 -3.85
C GLY A 6 5.97 13.28 -3.04
N THR A 7 5.62 13.27 -1.76
CA THR A 7 5.83 12.10 -0.90
C THR A 7 4.71 11.10 -1.15
N SER A 8 4.98 10.06 -1.96
CA SER A 8 4.12 8.88 -2.02
C SER A 8 4.63 7.81 -1.07
N ALA A 9 3.73 7.02 -0.48
CA ALA A 9 4.08 5.90 0.38
C ALA A 9 3.28 4.66 -0.02
N LEU A 10 3.99 3.55 -0.26
CA LEU A 10 3.40 2.25 -0.53
C LEU A 10 3.28 1.45 0.77
N ILE A 11 2.07 0.98 1.09
CA ILE A 11 1.79 0.12 2.24
C ILE A 11 1.62 -1.32 1.71
N PRO A 12 2.61 -2.22 1.90
CA PRO A 12 2.65 -3.52 1.22
C PRO A 12 1.63 -4.55 1.74
N ASP A 13 1.04 -4.30 2.91
CA ASP A 13 -0.01 -5.14 3.50
C ASP A 13 -1.08 -4.22 4.11
N ILE A 14 -2.15 -3.98 3.35
CA ILE A 14 -3.31 -3.21 3.81
C ILE A 14 -4.46 -4.06 4.36
N ASP A 15 -4.22 -5.35 4.56
CA ASP A 15 -5.20 -6.30 5.11
C ASP A 15 -5.26 -6.26 6.64
N ARG A 16 -4.21 -5.76 7.29
CA ARG A 16 -4.13 -5.74 8.75
C ARG A 16 -4.82 -4.51 9.33
N ARG A 17 -5.43 -4.69 10.51
CA ARG A 17 -6.08 -3.59 11.27
C ARG A 17 -5.12 -2.41 11.52
N LYS A 18 -3.82 -2.68 11.69
CA LYS A 18 -2.76 -1.68 11.88
C LYS A 18 -2.49 -0.81 10.64
N ALA A 19 -2.82 -1.27 9.43
CA ALA A 19 -2.62 -0.50 8.21
C ALA A 19 -3.52 0.74 8.16
N LEU A 20 -4.75 0.63 8.68
CA LEU A 20 -5.72 1.74 8.64
C LEU A 20 -5.25 3.02 9.36
N PRO A 21 -4.75 2.98 10.61
CA PRO A 21 -4.20 4.17 11.25
C PRO A 21 -2.93 4.70 10.55
N ILE A 22 -2.10 3.83 9.96
CA ILE A 22 -0.91 4.24 9.17
C ILE A 22 -1.34 5.02 7.93
N ILE A 23 -2.25 4.46 7.12
CA ILE A 23 -2.82 5.10 5.93
C ILE A 23 -3.42 6.47 6.28
N ARG A 24 -4.17 6.54 7.38
CA ARG A 24 -4.81 7.78 7.83
C ARG A 24 -3.81 8.82 8.32
N ALA A 25 -2.76 8.42 9.04
CA ALA A 25 -1.74 9.34 9.52
C ALA A 25 -0.98 9.97 8.33
N LEU A 26 -0.49 9.12 7.41
CA LEU A 26 0.22 9.56 6.21
C LEU A 26 -0.63 10.46 5.33
N GLY A 27 -1.86 10.02 4.99
CA GLY A 27 -2.74 10.80 4.13
C GLY A 27 -3.18 12.14 4.73
N LYS A 28 -3.37 12.22 6.06
CA LYS A 28 -3.63 13.50 6.75
C LYS A 28 -2.44 14.46 6.66
N SER A 29 -1.21 13.93 6.60
CA SER A 29 0.01 14.70 6.42
C SER A 29 0.29 15.06 4.95
N GLY A 30 -0.63 14.78 4.03
CA GLY A 30 -0.48 15.11 2.61
C GLY A 30 0.32 14.08 1.80
N VAL A 31 0.67 12.93 2.39
CA VAL A 31 1.35 11.85 1.67
C VAL A 31 0.35 11.12 0.77
N ARG A 32 0.71 10.90 -0.49
CA ARG A 32 -0.09 10.10 -1.42
C ARG A 32 0.08 8.62 -1.10
N VAL A 33 -0.91 8.00 -0.45
CA VAL A 33 -0.82 6.60 -0.01
C VAL A 33 -1.29 5.64 -1.09
N LEU A 34 -0.47 4.63 -1.37
CA LEU A 34 -0.74 3.47 -2.21
C LEU A 34 -0.83 2.22 -1.33
N GLY A 35 -1.73 1.30 -1.65
CA GLY A 35 -1.89 0.05 -0.89
C GLY A 35 -1.72 -1.20 -1.74
N LEU A 36 -1.10 -2.24 -1.17
CA LEU A 36 -1.03 -3.59 -1.74
C LEU A 36 -1.78 -4.60 -0.88
N SER A 37 -2.41 -5.56 -1.54
CA SER A 37 -3.08 -6.68 -0.90
C SER A 37 -3.21 -7.87 -1.84
N SER A 38 -3.11 -9.09 -1.30
CA SER A 38 -3.49 -10.32 -2.01
C SER A 38 -5.00 -10.56 -2.00
N HIS A 39 -5.73 -9.91 -1.09
CA HIS A 39 -7.15 -10.09 -0.88
C HIS A 39 -7.97 -9.20 -1.82
N ARG A 40 -9.20 -9.64 -2.14
CA ARG A 40 -10.10 -8.89 -3.02
C ARG A 40 -10.70 -7.64 -2.38
N ALA A 41 -10.83 -7.61 -1.06
CA ALA A 41 -11.46 -6.52 -0.32
C ALA A 41 -10.68 -6.18 0.96
N PRO A 42 -9.44 -5.67 0.83
CA PRO A 42 -8.63 -5.30 1.99
C PRO A 42 -9.26 -4.16 2.78
N MET A 43 -9.09 -4.18 4.10
CA MET A 43 -9.61 -3.13 4.98
C MET A 43 -9.11 -1.72 4.61
N GLY A 44 -7.84 -1.60 4.20
CA GLY A 44 -7.26 -0.29 3.85
C GLY A 44 -7.89 0.39 2.64
N TRP A 45 -8.56 -0.37 1.75
CA TRP A 45 -9.23 0.16 0.55
C TRP A 45 -10.37 1.12 0.91
N PHE A 46 -11.10 0.87 2.00
CA PHE A 46 -12.22 1.72 2.41
C PHE A 46 -11.80 3.05 3.06
N SER A 47 -10.49 3.32 3.18
CA SER A 47 -10.00 4.60 3.67
C SER A 47 -9.95 5.63 2.54
N LYS A 48 -10.61 6.79 2.73
CA LYS A 48 -10.51 7.94 1.79
C LYS A 48 -9.08 8.44 1.54
N TYR A 49 -8.14 8.06 2.41
CA TYR A 49 -6.72 8.42 2.31
C TYR A 49 -5.89 7.41 1.51
N CYS A 50 -6.46 6.26 1.14
CA CYS A 50 -5.82 5.30 0.23
C CYS A 50 -6.14 5.71 -1.21
N ALA A 51 -5.17 6.32 -1.91
CA ALA A 51 -5.39 6.89 -3.23
C ALA A 51 -5.58 5.83 -4.32
N LYS A 52 -4.90 4.69 -4.19
CA LYS A 52 -5.02 3.54 -5.10
C LYS A 52 -4.63 2.26 -4.37
N THR A 53 -5.33 1.18 -4.71
CA THR A 53 -5.03 -0.18 -4.24
C THR A 53 -4.62 -1.04 -5.42
N PHE A 54 -3.60 -1.85 -5.22
CA PHE A 54 -3.08 -2.82 -6.17
C PHE A 54 -3.27 -4.24 -5.61
N ARG A 55 -3.70 -5.16 -6.47
CA ARG A 55 -3.84 -6.56 -6.11
C ARG A 55 -2.57 -7.30 -6.49
N CYS A 56 -1.92 -7.94 -5.52
CA CYS A 56 -0.64 -8.63 -5.70
C CYS A 56 -0.74 -10.13 -5.36
N PRO A 57 0.29 -10.93 -5.70
CA PRO A 57 0.47 -12.27 -5.13
C PRO A 57 0.59 -12.24 -3.60
N ASP A 58 0.25 -13.34 -2.92
CA ASP A 58 0.44 -13.42 -1.47
C ASP A 58 1.91 -13.69 -1.16
N TYR A 59 2.57 -12.76 -0.46
CA TYR A 59 3.99 -12.88 -0.11
C TYR A 59 4.34 -14.11 0.76
N ARG A 60 3.35 -14.76 1.36
CA ARG A 60 3.55 -15.96 2.19
C ARG A 60 3.56 -17.24 1.36
N ASP A 61 2.78 -17.25 0.29
CA ASP A 61 2.60 -18.42 -0.57
C ASP A 61 3.49 -18.32 -1.83
N GLU A 62 3.69 -17.11 -2.35
CA GLU A 62 4.36 -16.81 -3.62
C GLU A 62 5.37 -15.63 -3.45
N PRO A 63 6.42 -15.76 -2.63
CA PRO A 63 7.34 -14.66 -2.29
C PRO A 63 8.08 -14.09 -3.50
N ASP A 64 8.53 -14.93 -4.43
CA ASP A 64 9.26 -14.47 -5.62
C ASP A 64 8.36 -13.68 -6.57
N ALA A 65 7.13 -14.16 -6.80
CA ALA A 65 6.12 -13.46 -7.60
C ALA A 65 5.70 -12.14 -6.93
N PHE A 66 5.63 -12.10 -5.60
CA PHE A 66 5.38 -10.85 -4.87
C PHE A 66 6.51 -9.84 -5.08
N LEU A 67 7.78 -10.26 -5.04
CA LEU A 67 8.92 -9.38 -5.28
C LEU A 67 8.97 -8.86 -6.72
N GLU A 68 8.70 -9.73 -7.70
CA GLU A 68 8.57 -9.33 -9.11
C GLU A 68 7.45 -8.31 -9.30
N TYR A 69 6.28 -8.56 -8.71
CA TYR A 69 5.18 -7.59 -8.74
C TYR A 69 5.54 -6.27 -8.05
N LEU A 70 6.28 -6.30 -6.94
CA LEU A 70 6.64 -5.10 -6.19
C LEU A 70 7.53 -4.15 -7.00
N SER A 71 8.34 -4.66 -7.94
CA SER A 71 9.14 -3.79 -8.83
C SER A 71 8.33 -3.02 -9.86
N ASP A 72 7.07 -3.42 -10.12
CA ASP A 72 6.18 -2.79 -11.10
C ASP A 72 5.25 -1.72 -10.50
N VAL A 73 5.24 -1.56 -9.17
CA VAL A 73 4.29 -0.72 -8.41
C VAL A 73 4.90 0.61 -7.97
#